data_AF-A0A919M7X3-F1
#
_entry.id   AF-A0A919M7X3-F1
#
_cell.length_a   1.000
_cell.length_b   1.000
_cell.length_c   1.000
_cell.angle_alpha   90.00
_cell.angle_beta   90.00
_cell.angle_gamma   90.00
#
_symmetry.space_group_name_H-M   'P 1'
#
loop_
_entity.id
_entity.type
_entity.pdbx_description
1 polymer ?
#
loop_
_entity_poly.entity_id
_entity_poly.type
_entity_poly.pdbx_seq_one_letter_code
_entity_poly.pdbx_strand_id
1 'polypeptide(L)'
;MGTGPAKRTAAPRPRALTGRATVLIVVFVALALAYTYPLRVYLAQKSEIAQMEADQAAQRQQIALDQQELAKWKDPEYLRAQARKRLSYVLPGETPLLVINDPAGAARESGNKAAPATPDRWYDTLWSSVQSADAEPRN
;
A
#
# COMPACT_ATOMS: atom_id res chain seq x y z
N MET A 1 -103.43 8.39 -32.99
CA MET A 1 -102.22 7.55 -33.09
C MET A 1 -101.45 8.02 -34.31
N GLY A 2 -100.28 8.62 -34.12
CA GLY A 2 -99.50 9.21 -35.21
C GLY A 2 -98.16 9.69 -34.67
N THR A 3 -97.22 8.77 -34.51
CA THR A 3 -95.84 9.06 -34.09
C THR A 3 -95.11 9.79 -35.21
N GLY A 4 -94.89 11.09 -35.04
CA GLY A 4 -94.01 11.88 -35.90
C GLY A 4 -92.54 11.52 -35.66
N PRO A 5 -91.68 11.48 -36.71
CA PRO A 5 -90.29 11.05 -36.57
C PRO A 5 -89.47 12.06 -35.75
N ALA A 6 -88.88 11.60 -34.66
CA ALA A 6 -87.95 12.40 -33.86
C ALA A 6 -86.70 12.74 -34.70
N LYS A 7 -86.51 14.03 -34.97
CA LYS A 7 -85.35 14.54 -35.70
C LYS A 7 -84.13 14.48 -34.77
N ARG A 8 -83.33 13.41 -34.87
CA ARG A 8 -82.05 13.28 -34.16
C ARG A 8 -81.05 14.27 -34.77
N THR A 9 -80.78 15.36 -34.07
CA THR A 9 -79.68 16.27 -34.40
C THR A 9 -78.36 15.56 -34.07
N ALA A 10 -77.60 15.22 -35.11
CA ALA A 10 -76.27 14.64 -34.95
C ALA A 10 -75.31 15.70 -34.39
N ALA A 11 -74.54 15.35 -33.35
CA ALA A 11 -73.50 16.21 -32.81
C ALA A 11 -72.37 16.41 -33.84
N PRO A 12 -71.77 17.60 -33.94
CA PRO A 12 -70.66 17.83 -34.85
C PRO A 12 -69.46 16.99 -34.41
N ARG A 13 -69.04 16.06 -35.28
CA ARG A 13 -67.76 15.37 -35.12
C ARG A 13 -66.63 16.41 -35.24
N PRO A 14 -65.62 16.40 -34.35
CA PRO A 14 -64.52 17.35 -34.45
C PRO A 14 -63.87 17.21 -35.82
N ARG A 15 -63.93 18.29 -36.60
CA ARG A 15 -63.45 18.32 -37.98
C ARG A 15 -61.94 18.08 -37.97
N ALA A 16 -61.57 17.05 -38.73
CA ALA A 16 -60.27 16.72 -39.25
C ALA A 16 -59.21 17.82 -39.11
N LEU A 17 -58.13 17.46 -38.41
CA LEU A 17 -56.75 17.91 -38.59
C LEU A 17 -56.59 18.90 -39.76
N THR A 18 -56.77 20.19 -39.47
CA THR A 18 -56.39 21.26 -40.38
C THR A 18 -54.90 21.08 -40.70
N GLY A 19 -54.42 21.37 -41.91
CA GLY A 19 -53.00 21.16 -42.25
C GLY A 19 -52.00 21.74 -41.23
N ARG A 20 -52.40 22.82 -40.54
CA ARG A 20 -51.66 23.39 -39.39
C ARG A 20 -51.52 22.43 -38.19
N ALA A 21 -52.56 21.68 -37.85
CA ALA A 21 -52.52 20.66 -36.80
C ALA A 21 -51.60 19.49 -37.17
N THR A 22 -51.60 19.06 -38.43
CA THR A 22 -50.67 18.04 -38.92
C THR A 22 -49.22 18.51 -38.80
N VAL A 23 -48.93 19.76 -39.20
CA VAL A 23 -47.59 20.35 -39.04
C VAL A 23 -47.19 20.41 -37.56
N LEU A 24 -48.08 20.83 -36.67
CA LEU A 24 -47.81 20.85 -35.23
C LEU A 24 -47.49 19.48 -34.65
N ILE A 25 -48.23 18.43 -35.06
CA ILE A 25 -47.97 17.06 -34.63
C ILE A 25 -46.61 16.57 -35.13
N VAL A 26 -46.28 16.83 -36.40
CA VAL A 26 -44.97 16.46 -36.97
C VAL A 26 -43.83 17.17 -36.24
N VAL A 27 -43.95 18.46 -35.96
CA VAL A 27 -42.95 19.23 -35.19
C VAL A 27 -42.82 18.68 -33.78
N PHE A 28 -43.93 18.35 -33.11
CA PHE A 28 -43.89 17.77 -31.76
C PHE A 28 -43.20 16.41 -31.75
N VAL A 29 -43.50 15.53 -32.71
CA VAL A 29 -42.84 14.23 -32.86
C VAL A 29 -41.35 14.40 -33.17
N ALA A 30 -40.98 15.35 -34.03
CA ALA A 30 -39.59 15.65 -34.34
C ALA A 30 -38.83 16.16 -33.10
N LEU A 31 -39.43 17.03 -32.29
CA LEU A 31 -38.86 17.50 -31.03
C LEU A 31 -38.70 16.36 -30.01
N ALA A 32 -39.70 15.48 -29.90
CA ALA A 32 -39.66 14.32 -29.00
C ALA A 32 -38.53 13.34 -29.38
N LEU A 33 -38.37 13.04 -30.68
CA LEU A 33 -37.28 12.21 -31.18
C LEU A 33 -35.92 12.88 -31.00
N ALA A 34 -35.81 14.18 -31.29
CA ALA A 34 -34.59 14.95 -31.07
C ALA A 34 -34.17 14.99 -29.59
N TYR A 35 -35.13 15.01 -28.65
CA TYR A 35 -34.88 15.00 -27.21
C TYR A 35 -34.57 13.62 -26.62
N THR A 36 -34.77 12.54 -27.39
CA THR A 36 -34.54 11.17 -26.88
C THR A 36 -33.06 10.91 -26.55
N TYR A 37 -32.15 11.52 -27.32
CA TYR A 37 -30.70 11.36 -27.14
C TYR A 37 -30.10 12.31 -26.07
N PRO A 38 -30.42 13.63 -26.05
CA PRO A 38 -29.92 14.59 -25.06
C PRO A 38 -30.23 14.24 -23.60
N LEU A 39 -31.41 13.68 -23.30
CA LEU A 39 -31.76 13.31 -21.92
C LEU A 39 -30.80 12.26 -21.33
N ARG A 40 -30.32 11.33 -22.17
CA ARG A 40 -29.39 10.29 -21.72
C ARG A 40 -28.03 10.87 -21.36
N VAL A 41 -27.56 11.84 -22.14
CA VAL A 41 -26.27 12.51 -21.92
C VAL A 41 -26.29 13.35 -20.64
N TYR A 42 -27.40 14.04 -20.36
CA TYR A 42 -27.51 14.90 -19.18
C TYR A 42 -27.52 14.13 -17.85
N LEU A 43 -28.08 12.91 -17.84
CA LEU A 43 -28.10 12.05 -16.66
C LEU A 43 -26.75 11.33 -16.45
N ALA A 44 -26.05 10.97 -17.53
CA ALA A 44 -24.72 10.34 -17.44
C ALA A 44 -23.62 11.32 -16.99
N GLN A 45 -23.69 12.58 -17.42
CA GLN A 45 -22.68 13.60 -17.06
C GLN A 45 -22.58 13.87 -15.56
N LYS A 46 -23.69 13.80 -14.81
CA LYS A 46 -23.65 14.02 -13.35
C LYS A 46 -22.97 12.87 -12.59
N SER A 47 -23.19 11.63 -13.01
CA SER A 47 -22.50 10.49 -12.39
C SER A 47 -21.03 10.45 -12.74
N GLU A 48 -20.67 10.89 -13.96
CA GLU A 48 -19.28 10.91 -14.41
C GLU A 48 -18.46 11.95 -13.63
N ILE A 49 -19.00 13.16 -13.42
CA ILE A 49 -18.34 14.19 -12.61
C ILE A 49 -18.14 13.72 -11.16
N ALA A 50 -19.17 13.13 -10.55
CA ALA A 50 -19.06 12.62 -9.18
C ALA A 50 -18.02 11.50 -9.03
N GLN A 51 -17.91 10.62 -10.03
CA GLN A 51 -16.88 9.58 -10.07
C GLN A 51 -15.49 10.18 -10.25
N MET A 52 -15.30 11.11 -11.19
CA MET A 52 -14.01 11.78 -11.42
C MET A 52 -13.53 12.56 -10.18
N GLU A 53 -14.44 13.22 -9.47
CA GLU A 53 -14.10 13.93 -8.23
C GLU A 53 -13.70 12.97 -7.10
N ALA A 54 -14.41 11.84 -6.96
CA ALA A 54 -14.07 10.81 -5.98
C ALA A 54 -12.70 10.18 -6.26
N ASP A 55 -12.42 9.87 -7.53
CA ASP A 55 -11.12 9.33 -7.96
C ASP A 55 -9.99 10.31 -7.70
N GLN A 56 -10.21 11.60 -7.98
CA GLN A 56 -9.22 12.64 -7.70
C GLN A 56 -8.95 12.79 -6.20
N ALA A 57 -9.97 12.69 -5.36
CA ALA A 57 -9.80 12.73 -3.90
C ALA A 57 -9.00 11.52 -3.39
N ALA A 58 -9.30 10.32 -3.90
CA ALA A 58 -8.57 9.10 -3.54
C ALA A 58 -7.09 9.16 -3.96
N GLN A 59 -6.81 9.63 -5.19
CA GLN A 59 -5.43 9.79 -5.67
C GLN A 59 -4.64 10.81 -4.84
N ARG A 60 -5.25 11.93 -4.46
CA ARG A 60 -4.60 12.93 -3.59
C ARG A 60 -4.26 12.37 -2.21
N GLN A 61 -5.11 11.51 -1.65
CA GLN A 61 -4.81 10.83 -0.39
C GLN A 61 -3.63 9.88 -0.52
N GLN A 62 -3.56 9.09 -1.60
CA GLN A 62 -2.42 8.19 -1.84
C GLN A 62 -1.11 8.98 -1.98
N ILE A 63 -1.10 10.06 -2.76
CA ILE A 63 0.07 10.93 -2.90
C ILE A 63 0.52 11.48 -1.54
N ALA A 64 -0.43 11.87 -0.67
CA ALA A 64 -0.09 12.38 0.66
C ALA A 64 0.55 11.29 1.54
N LEU A 65 0.04 10.07 1.49
CA LEU A 65 0.61 8.92 2.23
C LEU A 65 2.01 8.57 1.71
N ASP A 66 2.18 8.50 0.39
CA ASP A 66 3.46 8.19 -0.25
C ASP A 66 4.49 9.28 0.03
N GLN A 67 4.08 10.56 0.06
CA GLN A 67 4.97 11.66 0.43
C GLN A 67 5.39 11.61 1.90
N GLN A 68 4.47 11.23 2.81
CA GLN A 68 4.82 11.01 4.22
C GLN A 68 5.79 9.85 4.37
N GLU A 69 5.63 8.79 3.60
CA GLU A 69 6.57 7.70 3.57
C GLU A 69 7.93 8.17 3.04
N LEU A 70 7.98 8.82 1.86
CA LEU A 70 9.21 9.38 1.30
C LEU A 70 9.93 10.33 2.26
N ALA A 71 9.19 11.14 3.02
CA ALA A 71 9.77 12.04 4.01
C ALA A 71 10.52 11.26 5.10
N LYS A 72 10.04 10.09 5.50
CA LYS A 72 10.74 9.19 6.45
C LYS A 72 12.01 8.60 5.82
N TRP A 73 11.96 8.25 4.53
CA TRP A 73 13.12 7.71 3.80
C TRP A 73 14.17 8.76 3.41
N LYS A 74 13.83 10.05 3.45
CA LYS A 74 14.75 11.16 3.17
C LYS A 74 15.67 11.51 4.32
N ASP A 75 15.49 10.92 5.50
CA ASP A 75 16.38 11.15 6.63
C ASP A 75 17.70 10.40 6.42
N PRO A 76 18.84 11.10 6.21
CA PRO A 76 20.12 10.48 5.91
C PRO A 76 20.63 9.57 7.03
N GLU A 77 20.21 9.79 8.29
CA GLU A 77 20.54 8.89 9.41
C GLU A 77 19.83 7.53 9.28
N TYR A 78 18.58 7.52 8.78
CA TYR A 78 17.81 6.28 8.60
C TYR A 78 18.38 5.41 7.47
N LEU A 79 18.80 6.05 6.37
CA LEU A 79 19.49 5.38 5.25
C LEU A 79 20.84 4.79 5.68
N ARG A 80 21.62 5.51 6.49
CA ARG A 80 22.90 5.00 7.04
C ARG A 80 22.69 3.77 7.93
N ALA A 81 21.68 3.79 8.80
CA ALA A 81 21.36 2.66 9.67
C ALA A 81 20.91 1.41 8.88
N GLN A 82 20.10 1.58 7.83
CA GLN A 82 19.61 0.47 7.02
C GLN A 82 20.69 -0.08 6.07
N ALA A 83 21.51 0.79 5.46
CA ALA A 83 22.62 0.40 4.61
C ALA A 83 23.72 -0.35 5.38
N ARG A 84 24.00 0.05 6.64
CA ARG A 84 24.94 -0.68 7.50
C ARG A 84 24.44 -2.09 7.85
N LYS A 85 23.14 -2.25 8.12
CA LYS A 85 22.55 -3.56 8.46
C LYS A 85 22.47 -4.54 7.28
N ARG A 86 22.22 -4.05 6.06
CA ARG A 86 21.97 -4.93 4.89
C ARG A 86 23.09 -4.97 3.87
N LEU A 87 23.87 -3.90 3.74
CA LEU A 87 24.86 -3.74 2.67
C LEU A 87 26.29 -3.64 3.20
N SER A 88 26.50 -3.82 4.52
CA SER A 88 27.80 -3.61 5.18
C SER A 88 28.42 -2.27 4.77
N TYR A 89 27.60 -1.23 4.65
CA TYR A 89 28.06 0.09 4.20
C TYR A 89 29.00 0.71 5.24
N VAL A 90 30.18 1.14 4.78
CA VAL A 90 31.28 1.67 5.60
C VAL A 90 31.53 3.11 5.17
N LEU A 91 31.71 4.03 6.13
CA LEU A 91 32.06 5.41 5.77
C LEU A 91 33.49 5.45 5.19
N PRO A 92 33.78 6.32 4.20
CA PRO A 92 35.15 6.49 3.71
C PRO A 92 36.05 6.96 4.88
N GLY A 93 36.92 6.06 5.36
CA GLY A 93 37.78 6.26 6.53
C GLY A 93 37.61 5.23 7.66
N GLU A 94 36.57 4.39 7.65
CA GLU A 94 36.42 3.28 8.61
C GLU A 94 36.98 1.97 8.01
N THR A 95 37.76 1.22 8.79
CA THR A 95 38.28 -0.11 8.41
C THR A 95 37.20 -1.18 8.64
N PRO A 96 36.72 -1.88 7.60
CA PRO A 96 35.71 -2.92 7.78
C PRO A 96 36.31 -4.15 8.47
N LEU A 97 35.81 -4.48 9.65
CA LEU A 97 36.12 -5.73 10.33
C LEU A 97 35.20 -6.85 9.81
N LEU A 98 35.65 -7.60 8.81
CA LEU A 98 34.97 -8.83 8.39
C LEU A 98 35.47 -9.99 9.25
N VAL A 99 34.60 -10.53 10.10
CA VAL A 99 34.89 -11.78 10.84
C VAL A 99 34.70 -12.94 9.88
N ILE A 100 35.79 -13.35 9.24
CA ILE A 100 35.84 -14.59 8.47
C ILE A 100 36.10 -15.71 9.48
N ASN A 101 35.12 -16.57 9.70
CA ASN A 101 35.32 -17.83 10.42
C ASN A 101 36.11 -18.79 9.51
N ASP A 102 37.43 -18.64 9.51
CA ASP A 102 38.36 -19.61 8.93
C ASP A 102 38.91 -20.52 10.05
N PRO A 103 38.30 -21.70 10.28
CA PRO A 103 38.79 -22.64 11.29
C PRO A 103 40.20 -23.17 10.95
N ALA A 104 40.60 -23.20 9.68
CA ALA A 104 41.93 -23.64 9.26
C ALA A 104 43.00 -22.57 9.52
N GLY A 105 42.66 -21.28 9.33
CA GLY A 105 43.49 -20.14 9.72
C GLY A 105 43.68 -20.04 11.23
N ALA A 106 42.60 -20.23 12.00
CA ALA A 106 42.65 -20.27 13.46
C ALA A 106 43.52 -21.42 14.00
N ALA A 107 43.47 -22.59 13.36
CA ALA A 107 44.31 -23.74 13.72
C ALA A 107 45.81 -23.46 13.45
N ARG A 108 46.15 -22.82 12.32
CA ARG A 108 47.54 -22.45 11.99
C ARG A 108 48.13 -21.43 12.96
N GLU A 109 47.35 -20.43 13.38
CA GLU A 109 47.77 -19.43 14.37
C GLU A 109 47.91 -20.04 15.78
N SER A 110 47.06 -21.02 16.12
CA SER A 110 47.14 -21.75 17.39
C SER A 110 48.35 -22.68 17.48
N GLY A 111 48.87 -23.17 16.35
CA GLY A 111 50.05 -24.02 16.30
C GLY A 111 51.37 -23.32 16.60
N ASN A 112 51.41 -21.97 16.54
CA ASN A 112 52.60 -21.17 16.81
C ASN A 112 52.65 -20.57 18.23
N LYS A 113 51.60 -20.80 19.04
CA LYS A 113 51.60 -20.43 20.45
C LYS A 113 52.04 -21.64 21.27
N ALA A 114 53.17 -21.51 21.97
CA ALA A 114 53.52 -22.46 23.02
C ALA A 114 52.29 -22.65 23.92
N ALA A 115 51.92 -23.90 24.18
CA ALA A 115 50.76 -24.23 25.00
C ALA A 115 50.85 -23.42 26.31
N PRO A 116 49.82 -22.63 26.66
CA PRO A 116 49.82 -21.98 27.97
C PRO A 116 49.92 -23.10 29.00
N ALA A 117 50.84 -22.96 29.96
CA ALA A 117 50.92 -23.87 31.09
C ALA A 117 49.52 -24.02 31.66
N THR A 118 49.02 -25.25 31.69
CA THR A 118 47.68 -25.55 32.21
C THR A 118 47.58 -24.91 33.59
N PRO A 119 46.69 -23.93 33.80
CA PRO A 119 46.56 -23.30 35.11
C PRO A 119 46.20 -24.40 36.11
N ASP A 120 46.93 -24.47 37.22
CA ASP A 120 46.67 -25.42 38.29
C ASP A 120 45.18 -25.35 38.64
N ARG A 121 44.52 -26.51 38.62
CA ARG A 121 43.09 -26.57 38.87
C ARG A 121 42.90 -26.23 40.35
N TRP A 122 41.88 -25.44 40.67
CA TRP A 122 41.66 -24.94 42.03
C TRP A 122 41.63 -26.06 43.10
N TYR A 123 41.22 -27.26 42.71
CA TYR A 123 41.18 -28.42 43.58
C TYR A 123 42.57 -29.06 43.79
N ASP A 124 43.50 -28.97 42.82
CA ASP A 124 44.88 -29.43 42.97
C ASP A 124 45.60 -28.56 44.02
N THR A 125 45.29 -27.26 44.06
CA THR A 125 45.78 -26.32 45.08
C THR A 125 45.22 -26.64 46.47
N LEU A 126 43.95 -27.07 46.57
CA LEU A 126 43.36 -27.45 47.85
C LEU A 126 43.95 -28.76 48.37
N TRP A 127 44.12 -29.76 47.51
CA TRP A 127 44.75 -31.03 47.89
C TRP A 127 46.22 -30.83 48.27
N SER A 128 46.96 -29.98 47.55
CA SER A 128 48.35 -29.66 47.92
C SER A 128 48.45 -28.94 49.27
N SER A 129 47.49 -28.07 49.61
CA SER A 129 47.40 -27.42 50.93
C SER A 129 47.13 -28.42 52.06
N VAL A 130 46.31 -29.44 51.82
CA VAL A 130 46.04 -30.51 52.79
C VAL A 130 47.27 -31.39 52.96
N GLN A 131 47.92 -31.80 51.86
CA GLN A 131 49.17 -32.57 51.90
C GLN A 131 50.31 -31.82 52.59
N SER A 132 50.42 -30.50 52.39
CA SER A 132 51.44 -29.69 53.03
C SER A 132 51.13 -29.37 54.49
N ALA A 133 49.85 -29.37 54.88
CA ALA A 133 49.47 -29.29 56.30
C ALA A 133 49.69 -30.61 57.05
N ASP A 134 49.56 -31.75 56.36
CA ASP A 134 49.84 -33.09 56.91
C ASP A 134 51.35 -33.41 56.96
N ALA A 135 52.16 -32.68 56.17
CA ALA A 135 53.61 -32.68 56.27
C ALA A 135 54.09 -31.84 57.46
N GLU A 136 53.90 -32.37 58.68
CA GLU A 136 54.46 -31.81 59.91
C GLU A 136 56.00 -31.81 59.85
N PRO A 137 56.71 -30.78 60.37
CA PRO A 137 58.17 -30.77 60.38
C PRO A 137 58.66 -31.75 61.43
N ARG A 138 59.27 -32.85 61.00
CA ARG A 138 60.11 -33.67 61.88
C ARG A 138 61.41 -32.90 62.15
N ASN A 139 61.60 -32.47 63.40
CA ASN A 139 62.90 -32.10 63.96
C ASN A 139 63.93 -33.22 63.77
#